data_AF-A0A527TLX6-F1
#
_entry.id   AF-A0A527TLX6-F1
#
_cell.length_a   1.000
_cell.length_b   1.000
_cell.length_c   1.000
_cell.angle_alpha   90.00
_cell.angle_beta   90.00
_cell.angle_gamma   90.00
#
_symmetry.space_group_name_H-M   'P 1'
#
loop_
_entity.id
_entity.type
_entity.pdbx_description
1 polymer ?
#
loop_
_entity_poly.entity_id
_entity_poly.type
_entity_poly.pdbx_seq_one_letter_code
_entity_poly.pdbx_strand_id
1 'polypeptide(L)' 'MSEGHSTYTPKTGIERWFDARMPLPRLIYDSFVAYPVPRNLNYMWTFGGILSIMLVAQILTGIVLAMHYTSDTNLA' A
#
# COMPACT_ATOMS: atom_id res chain seq x y z
N MET A 1 -15.53 10.43 -13.67
CA MET A 1 -14.95 10.70 -15.00
C MET A 1 -13.72 9.82 -15.14
N SER A 2 -13.94 8.52 -15.33
CA SER A 2 -12.89 7.52 -15.54
C SER A 2 -12.95 7.19 -17.02
N GLU A 3 -12.24 7.97 -17.83
CA GLU A 3 -12.02 7.62 -19.23
C GLU A 3 -10.85 6.63 -19.30
N GLY A 4 -11.19 5.35 -19.30
CA GLY A 4 -10.69 4.28 -20.18
C GLY A 4 -9.20 3.98 -20.41
N HIS A 5 -8.23 4.84 -20.07
CA HIS A 5 -6.82 4.59 -20.36
C HIS A 5 -5.92 4.93 -19.17
N SER A 6 -5.05 3.97 -18.84
CA SER A 6 -3.99 4.19 -17.86
C SER A 6 -2.97 5.18 -18.38
N THR A 7 -2.49 6.04 -17.48
CA THR A 7 -1.41 6.99 -17.75
C THR A 7 -0.03 6.34 -17.61
N TYR A 8 0.04 5.10 -17.13
CA TYR A 8 1.30 4.38 -16.97
C TYR A 8 1.92 4.03 -18.32
N THR A 9 3.14 4.52 -18.56
CA THR A 9 3.91 4.23 -19.77
C THR A 9 5.23 3.52 -19.39
N PRO A 10 5.38 2.22 -19.70
CA PRO A 10 6.59 1.48 -19.36
C PRO A 10 7.79 1.97 -20.20
N LYS A 11 8.85 2.40 -19.52
CA LYS A 11 10.03 3.02 -20.14
C LYS A 11 11.12 2.00 -20.44
N THR A 12 11.19 0.90 -19.69
CA THR A 12 12.20 -0.15 -19.87
C THR A 12 11.63 -1.40 -20.56
N GLY A 13 12.50 -2.20 -21.18
CA GLY A 13 12.10 -3.45 -21.84
C GLY A 13 11.54 -4.49 -20.87
N ILE A 14 12.07 -4.54 -19.64
CA ILE A 14 11.60 -5.44 -18.58
C ILE A 14 10.22 -4.99 -18.08
N GLU A 15 10.00 -3.69 -17.88
CA GLU A 15 8.69 -3.14 -17.51
C GLU A 15 7.63 -3.47 -18.56
N ARG A 16 7.93 -3.32 -19.86
CA ARG A 16 7.01 -3.68 -20.95
C ARG A 16 6.66 -5.16 -20.95
N TRP A 17 7.66 -6.01 -20.75
CA TRP A 17 7.49 -7.46 -20.71
C TRP A 17 6.62 -7.90 -19.52
N PHE A 18 6.80 -7.25 -18.37
CA PHE A 18 6.05 -7.53 -17.15
C PHE A 18 4.63 -6.98 -17.25
N ASP A 19 4.45 -5.73 -17.66
CA ASP A 19 3.13 -5.10 -17.85
C ASP A 19 2.25 -5.88 -18.86
N ALA A 20 2.87 -6.42 -19.92
CA ALA A 20 2.17 -7.24 -20.92
C ALA A 20 1.67 -8.59 -20.38
N ARG A 21 2.32 -9.15 -19.35
CA ARG A 21 1.95 -10.45 -18.75
C ARG A 21 1.09 -10.28 -17.50
N MET A 22 1.41 -9.26 -16.73
CA MET A 22 0.83 -8.96 -15.44
C MET A 22 0.88 -7.44 -15.23
N PRO A 23 -0.24 -6.72 -15.47
CA PRO A 23 -0.29 -5.26 -15.42
C PRO A 23 -0.31 -4.71 -13.98
N LEU A 24 0.48 -5.30 -13.07
CA LEU A 24 0.65 -4.82 -11.70
C LEU A 24 1.28 -3.43 -11.63
N PRO A 25 2.35 -3.09 -12.40
CA PRO A 25 2.94 -1.76 -12.31
C PRO A 25 1.97 -0.68 -12.73
N ARG A 26 1.19 -0.96 -13.80
CA ARG A 26 0.10 -0.13 -14.29
C ARG A 26 -1.00 0.06 -13.23
N LEU A 27 -1.47 -1.04 -12.64
CA LEU A 27 -2.50 -1.01 -11.59
C LEU A 27 -2.06 -0.15 -10.39
N ILE A 28 -0.83 -0.36 -9.91
CA ILE A 28 -0.29 0.37 -8.76
C ILE A 28 -0.18 1.86 -9.09
N TYR A 29 0.35 2.20 -10.27
CA TYR A 29 0.50 3.59 -10.69
C TYR A 29 -0.86 4.30 -10.80
N ASP A 30 -1.84 3.68 -11.45
CA ASP A 30 -3.16 4.27 -11.62
C ASP A 30 -3.91 4.43 -10.29
N SER A 31 -3.76 3.46 -9.39
CA SER A 31 -4.50 3.45 -8.12
C SER A 31 -3.89 4.35 -7.04
N PHE A 32 -2.56 4.47 -6.99
CA PHE A 32 -1.88 5.20 -5.92
C PHE A 32 -1.26 6.52 -6.36
N VAL A 33 -0.90 6.67 -7.65
CA VAL A 33 -0.17 7.86 -8.15
C VAL A 33 -1.07 8.75 -9.00
N ALA A 34 -1.73 8.18 -10.00
CA ALA A 34 -2.55 8.93 -10.94
C ALA A 34 -4.02 9.10 -10.48
N TYR A 35 -4.36 8.60 -9.29
CA TYR A 35 -5.71 8.71 -8.77
C TYR A 35 -6.07 10.18 -8.48
N PRO A 36 -7.14 10.73 -9.10
CA PRO A 36 -7.50 12.13 -8.91
C PRO A 36 -8.13 12.34 -7.53
N VAL A 37 -7.40 13.03 -6.65
CA VAL A 37 -7.84 13.33 -5.29
C VAL A 37 -8.39 14.77 -5.22
N PRO A 38 -9.56 15.01 -4.58
CA PRO A 38 -10.11 16.35 -4.44
C PRO A 38 -9.18 17.28 -3.64
N ARG A 39 -8.98 18.52 -4.13
CA ARG A 39 -8.04 19.48 -3.53
C ARG A 39 -8.50 20.12 -2.21
N ASN A 40 -9.76 19.92 -1.81
CA ASN A 40 -10.38 20.53 -0.63
C ASN A 40 -10.55 19.55 0.56
N LEU A 41 -9.66 18.56 0.67
CA LEU A 41 -9.66 17.61 1.79
C LEU A 41 -9.29 18.29 3.11
N ASN A 42 -9.99 17.92 4.19
CA ASN A 42 -9.69 18.38 5.53
C ASN A 42 -8.68 17.44 6.24
N TYR A 43 -8.21 17.85 7.42
CA TYR A 43 -7.26 17.05 8.20
C TYR A 43 -7.78 15.68 8.65
N MET A 44 -9.10 15.47 8.76
CA MET A 44 -9.65 14.18 9.18
C MET A 44 -9.34 13.06 8.17
N TRP A 45 -9.13 13.40 6.90
CA TRP A 45 -8.75 12.41 5.88
C TRP A 45 -7.35 11.82 6.09
N THR A 46 -6.50 12.49 6.86
CA THR A 46 -5.14 11.99 7.18
C THR A 46 -5.17 10.79 8.13
N PHE A 47 -6.23 10.61 8.93
CA PHE A 47 -6.34 9.51 9.88
C PHE A 47 -6.31 8.14 9.22
N GLY A 48 -6.87 7.99 8.01
CA GLY A 48 -6.79 6.72 7.27
C GLY A 48 -5.34 6.32 6.93
N GLY A 49 -4.53 7.30 6.53
CA GLY A 49 -3.09 7.11 6.28
C GLY A 49 -2.33 6.74 7.56
N ILE A 50 -2.63 7.46 8.66
CA ILE A 50 -2.04 7.17 9.97
C ILE A 50 -2.38 5.75 10.42
N LEU A 51 -3.64 5.32 10.30
CA LEU A 51 -4.07 3.96 10.68
C LEU A 51 -3.37 2.88 9.86
N SER A 52 -3.16 3.12 8.57
CA SER A 52 -2.43 2.19 7.69
C SER A 52 -0.98 2.01 8.16
N ILE A 53 -0.32 3.10 8.55
CA ILE A 53 1.04 3.07 9.11
C ILE A 53 1.04 2.35 10.47
N MET A 54 0.07 2.66 11.34
CA MET A 54 -0.05 2.02 12.65
C MET A 54 -0.27 0.52 12.54
N LEU A 55 -1.08 0.07 11.57
CA LEU A 55 -1.30 -1.36 11.33
C LEU A 55 0.00 -2.08 10.96
N VAL A 56 0.75 -1.53 10.00
CA VAL A 56 2.04 -2.10 9.61
C VAL A 56 3.01 -2.12 10.79
N ALA A 57 3.08 -1.03 11.56
CA ALA A 57 3.92 -0.97 12.75
C ALA A 57 3.54 -2.04 13.78
N GLN A 58 2.24 -2.20 14.09
CA GLN A 58 1.73 -3.20 15.04
C GLN A 58 2.00 -4.63 14.59
N ILE A 59 1.89 -4.94 13.29
CA ILE A 59 2.23 -6.27 12.77
C ILE A 59 3.72 -6.53 12.96
N LEU A 60 4.59 -5.60 12.59
CA LEU A 60 6.04 -5.76 12.69
C LEU A 60 6.49 -5.89 14.15
N THR A 61 6.04 -5.01 15.03
CA THR A 61 6.38 -5.08 16.46
C THR A 61 5.76 -6.30 17.11
N GLY A 62 4.52 -6.66 16.74
CA GLY A 62 3.84 -7.86 17.20
C GLY A 62 4.60 -9.15 16.86
N ILE A 63 5.18 -9.24 15.66
CA ILE A 63 6.05 -10.37 15.28
C ILE A 63 7.31 -10.41 16.17
N VAL A 64 7.94 -9.26 16.45
CA VAL A 64 9.11 -9.20 17.34
C VAL A 64 8.75 -9.62 18.76
N LEU A 65 7.62 -9.14 19.27
CA LEU A 65 7.08 -9.52 20.58
C LEU A 65 6.79 -11.02 20.63
N ALA A 66 6.15 -11.59 19.61
CA ALA A 66 5.83 -13.01 19.52
C ALA A 66 7.07 -13.91 19.54
N MET A 67 8.23 -13.44 19.03
CA MET A 67 9.48 -14.20 19.10
C MET A 67 10.06 -14.28 20.52
N HIS A 68 9.72 -13.34 21.41
CA HIS A 68 10.25 -13.26 22.78
C HIS A 68 9.19 -13.59 23.85
N TYR A 69 7.92 -13.60 23.46
CA TYR A 69 6.80 -13.89 24.33
C TYR A 69 6.60 -15.40 24.47
N THR A 70 6.61 -15.90 25.71
CA THR A 70 6.23 -17.28 26.04
C THR A 70 4.80 -17.27 26.59
N SER A 71 3.89 -17.95 25.90
CA SER A 71 2.47 -18.02 26.28
C SER A 71 2.23 -19.11 27.34
N ASP A 72 2.84 -18.98 28.52
CA ASP A 72 2.58 -19.86 29.67
C ASP A 72 1.99 -19.04 30.82
N THR A 73 0.88 -19.51 31.39
CA THR A 73 0.20 -18.80 32.49
C THR A 73 1.03 -18.69 33.78
N ASN A 74 2.09 -19.49 33.91
CA ASN A 74 3.03 -19.42 35.04
C ASN A 74 4.21 -18.47 34.78
N LEU A 75 4.41 -18.04 33.54
CA LEU A 75 5.48 -17.14 33.11
C LEU A 75 4.95 -15.79 32.59
N ALA A 76 3.63 -15.60 32.61
CA ALA A 76 2.91 -14.43 32.11
C ALA A 76 3.03 -13.19 33.03
#